data_AF-A0A9D2EZR1-F1
#
_entry.id   AF-A0A9D2EZR1-F1
#
_cell.length_a   1.000
_cell.length_b   1.000
_cell.length_c   1.000
_cell.angle_alpha   90.00
_cell.angle_beta   90.00
_cell.angle_gamma   90.00
#
_symmetry.space_group_name_H-M   'P 1'
#
loop_
_entity.id
_entity.type
_entity.pdbx_description
1 polymer ?
#
loop_
_entity_poly.entity_id
_entity_poly.type
_entity_poly.pdbx_seq_one_letter_code
_entity_poly.pdbx_strand_id
1 'polypeptide(L)'
;MTGRTHLAVGVAAALVAAGPEASLATLACAAAGGAVGAVLPDLDVRDTAHPWRERLSRVGAAALLVAALALDAAHGGEMARQAAERGLGAVALGLAILAALACAARLSAHRSFSHSLAALAGFTGATMLACPPLAPSVSLGFASHLVLDALTHRGLRLLWPLRRTLSLGLCKTGGVADACLLVAALVATALALAGALGW
;
A
#
# COMPACT_ATOMS: atom_id res chain seq x y z
N MET A 1 4.56 9.35 8.84
CA MET A 1 4.70 8.41 9.98
C MET A 1 5.97 7.58 9.72
N THR A 2 6.28 6.55 10.51
CA THR A 2 7.38 5.63 10.17
C THR A 2 6.92 4.59 9.14
N GLY A 3 7.83 4.08 8.29
CA GLY A 3 7.48 3.13 7.23
C GLY A 3 6.81 1.84 7.72
N ARG A 4 7.13 1.38 8.93
CA ARG A 4 6.44 0.25 9.58
C ARG A 4 4.97 0.56 9.94
N THR A 5 4.70 1.79 10.36
CA THR A 5 3.35 2.25 10.72
C THR A 5 2.50 2.40 9.47
N HIS A 6 3.07 2.96 8.40
CA HIS A 6 2.41 3.01 7.09
C HIS A 6 2.05 1.60 6.60
N LEU A 7 3.01 0.67 6.62
CA LEU A 7 2.78 -0.73 6.25
C LEU A 7 1.66 -1.37 7.08
N ALA A 8 1.73 -1.27 8.41
CA ALA A 8 0.75 -1.89 9.31
C ALA A 8 -0.66 -1.30 9.11
N VAL A 9 -0.79 0.03 9.02
CA VAL A 9 -2.08 0.69 8.82
C VAL A 9 -2.65 0.37 7.44
N GLY A 10 -1.83 0.30 6.40
CA GLY A 10 -2.30 -0.08 5.06
C GLY A 10 -2.83 -1.51 4.98
N VAL A 11 -2.14 -2.46 5.62
CA VAL A 11 -2.61 -3.85 5.76
C VAL A 11 -3.92 -3.89 6.54
N ALA A 12 -3.97 -3.25 7.71
CA ALA A 12 -5.15 -3.23 8.56
C ALA A 12 -6.36 -2.62 7.85
N ALA A 13 -6.18 -1.49 7.16
CA ALA A 13 -7.25 -0.81 6.42
C ALA A 13 -7.84 -1.70 5.32
N ALA A 14 -6.98 -2.39 4.57
CA ALA A 14 -7.43 -3.30 3.52
C ALA A 14 -8.14 -4.54 4.09
N LEU A 15 -7.63 -5.12 5.18
CA LEU A 15 -8.26 -6.28 5.84
C LEU A 15 -9.63 -5.94 6.44
N VAL A 16 -9.73 -4.79 7.13
CA VAL A 16 -11.02 -4.31 7.66
C VAL A 16 -12.02 -4.07 6.53
N ALA A 17 -11.57 -3.51 5.40
CA ALA A 17 -12.43 -3.30 4.23
C ALA A 17 -12.86 -4.61 3.54
N ALA A 18 -12.06 -5.68 3.61
CA ALA A 18 -12.45 -6.99 3.10
C ALA A 18 -13.62 -7.61 3.92
N GLY A 19 -13.73 -7.25 5.19
CA GLY A 19 -14.81 -7.67 6.07
C GLY A 19 -14.62 -9.07 6.68
N PRO A 20 -15.45 -9.42 7.68
CA PRO A 20 -15.27 -10.63 8.49
C PRO A 20 -15.62 -11.94 7.74
N GLU A 21 -16.42 -11.86 6.68
CA GLU A 21 -16.85 -13.02 5.87
C GLU A 21 -15.89 -13.32 4.70
N ALA A 22 -14.80 -12.55 4.57
CA ALA A 22 -13.85 -12.72 3.48
C ALA A 22 -13.11 -14.06 3.56
N SER A 23 -12.98 -14.73 2.42
CA SER A 23 -12.19 -15.96 2.32
C SER A 23 -10.70 -15.70 2.62
N LEU A 24 -9.96 -16.74 3.02
CA LEU A 24 -8.53 -16.64 3.28
C LEU A 24 -7.74 -16.06 2.08
N ALA A 25 -8.10 -16.44 0.85
CA ALA A 25 -7.51 -15.89 -0.36
C ALA A 25 -7.79 -14.39 -0.52
N THR A 26 -9.03 -13.95 -0.22
CA THR A 26 -9.42 -12.53 -0.27
C THR A 26 -8.66 -11.71 0.77
N LEU A 27 -8.50 -12.24 1.99
CA LEU A 27 -7.73 -11.58 3.04
C LEU A 27 -6.24 -11.51 2.72
N ALA A 28 -5.68 -12.56 2.11
CA ALA A 28 -4.30 -12.55 1.63
C ALA A 28 -4.10 -11.47 0.56
N CYS A 29 -5.03 -11.35 -0.39
CA CYS A 29 -5.03 -10.29 -1.40
C CYS A 29 -5.17 -8.90 -0.77
N ALA A 30 -6.03 -8.75 0.23
CA ALA A 30 -6.22 -7.51 0.95
C ALA A 30 -4.94 -7.09 1.69
N ALA A 31 -4.33 -8.00 2.46
CA ALA A 31 -3.07 -7.76 3.14
C ALA A 31 -1.95 -7.41 2.15
N ALA A 32 -1.79 -8.18 1.07
CA ALA A 32 -0.78 -7.91 0.04
C ALA A 32 -0.98 -6.55 -0.64
N GLY A 33 -2.20 -6.26 -1.11
CA GLY A 33 -2.50 -5.00 -1.77
C GLY A 33 -2.34 -3.81 -0.82
N GLY A 34 -2.86 -3.90 0.40
CA GLY A 34 -2.71 -2.88 1.43
C GLY A 34 -1.24 -2.61 1.77
N ALA A 35 -0.43 -3.67 1.89
CA ALA A 35 1.00 -3.56 2.12
C ALA A 35 1.73 -2.89 0.95
N VAL A 36 1.49 -3.35 -0.28
CA VAL A 36 2.08 -2.77 -1.49
C VAL A 36 1.71 -1.30 -1.61
N GLY A 37 0.41 -0.98 -1.51
CA GLY A 37 -0.10 0.39 -1.56
C GLY A 37 0.58 1.32 -0.55
N ALA A 38 0.77 0.85 0.68
CA ALA A 38 1.38 1.63 1.74
C ALA A 38 2.88 1.92 1.53
N VAL A 39 3.62 1.06 0.80
CA VAL A 39 5.08 1.28 0.59
C VAL A 39 5.41 2.03 -0.69
N LEU A 40 4.47 2.16 -1.63
CA LEU A 40 4.69 2.81 -2.92
C LEU A 40 5.09 4.30 -2.80
N PRO A 41 4.47 5.14 -1.94
CA PRO A 41 4.87 6.54 -1.82
C PRO A 41 6.32 6.71 -1.35
N ASP A 42 6.77 5.86 -0.43
CA ASP A 42 8.10 5.91 0.18
C ASP A 42 9.20 5.26 -0.68
N LEU A 43 8.89 4.86 -1.93
CA LEU A 43 9.93 4.50 -2.90
C LEU A 43 10.91 5.66 -3.13
N ASP A 44 10.48 6.90 -2.90
CA ASP A 44 11.30 8.12 -2.98
C ASP A 44 12.29 8.29 -1.79
N VAL A 45 12.13 7.51 -0.71
CA VAL A 45 12.95 7.63 0.50
C VAL A 45 14.36 7.08 0.26
N ARG A 46 15.34 7.88 0.69
CA ARG A 46 16.77 7.58 0.66
C ARG A 46 17.38 7.83 2.04
N ASP A 47 17.12 6.92 2.98
CA ASP A 47 17.76 6.94 4.30
C ASP A 47 19.10 6.19 4.22
N THR A 48 20.20 6.95 4.17
CA THR A 48 21.56 6.40 4.18
C THR A 48 22.05 6.06 5.58
N ALA A 49 21.44 6.60 6.64
CA ALA A 49 21.83 6.35 8.02
C ALA A 49 21.24 5.03 8.54
N HIS A 50 20.00 4.71 8.17
CA HIS A 50 19.31 3.49 8.61
C HIS A 50 18.59 2.77 7.45
N PRO A 51 19.33 2.34 6.41
CA PRO A 51 18.74 1.81 5.17
C PRO A 51 17.85 0.58 5.37
N TRP A 52 18.11 -0.18 6.44
CA TRP A 52 17.36 -1.40 6.77
C TRP A 52 15.90 -1.14 7.15
N ARG A 53 15.57 0.03 7.73
CA ARG A 53 14.20 0.33 8.18
C ARG A 53 13.21 0.31 7.02
N GLU A 54 13.52 1.05 5.96
CA GLU A 54 12.69 1.09 4.74
C GLU A 54 12.86 -0.15 3.86
N ARG A 55 13.99 -0.84 3.96
CA ARG A 55 14.18 -2.11 3.25
C ARG A 55 13.28 -3.20 3.80
N LEU A 56 13.15 -3.31 5.11
CA LEU A 56 12.30 -4.30 5.77
C LEU A 56 10.83 -4.12 5.41
N SER A 57 10.29 -2.89 5.41
CA SER A 57 8.91 -2.66 5.01
C SER A 57 8.63 -3.07 3.56
N ARG A 58 9.55 -2.77 2.64
CA ARG A 58 9.42 -3.17 1.22
C ARG A 58 9.55 -4.68 1.03
N VAL A 59 10.48 -5.33 1.72
CA VAL A 59 10.63 -6.79 1.69
C VAL A 59 9.38 -7.46 2.29
N GLY A 60 8.82 -6.93 3.37
CA GLY A 60 7.58 -7.41 3.97
C GLY A 60 6.40 -7.33 3.00
N ALA A 61 6.22 -6.18 2.33
CA ALA A 61 5.18 -6.01 1.31
C ALA A 61 5.36 -6.99 0.13
N ALA A 62 6.60 -7.17 -0.34
CA ALA A 62 6.91 -8.13 -1.40
C ALA A 62 6.63 -9.58 -0.96
N ALA A 63 6.98 -9.95 0.28
CA ALA A 63 6.73 -11.28 0.83
C ALA A 63 5.22 -11.55 0.94
N LEU A 64 4.43 -10.58 1.40
CA LEU A 64 2.97 -10.68 1.43
C LEU A 64 2.37 -10.83 0.03
N LEU A 65 2.87 -10.08 -0.96
CA LEU A 65 2.43 -10.23 -2.35
C LEU A 65 2.73 -11.62 -2.91
N VAL A 66 3.94 -12.14 -2.69
CA VAL A 66 4.31 -13.50 -3.13
C VAL A 66 3.44 -14.54 -2.43
N ALA A 67 3.21 -14.40 -1.13
CA ALA A 67 2.33 -15.30 -0.38
C ALA A 67 0.88 -15.27 -0.88
N ALA A 68 0.35 -14.08 -1.18
CA ALA A 68 -1.00 -13.94 -1.74
C ALA A 68 -1.13 -14.59 -3.12
N LEU A 69 -0.13 -14.41 -4.00
CA LEU A 69 -0.11 -15.05 -5.32
C LEU A 69 0.00 -16.58 -5.20
N ALA A 70 0.81 -17.09 -4.27
CA ALA A 70 0.93 -18.52 -4.02
C ALA A 70 -0.37 -19.12 -3.46
N LEU A 71 -1.03 -18.41 -2.53
CA LEU A 71 -2.32 -18.82 -1.98
C LEU A 71 -3.42 -18.77 -3.04
N ASP A 72 -3.49 -17.73 -3.86
CA ASP A 72 -4.42 -17.65 -4.98
C ASP A 72 -4.23 -18.82 -5.94
N ALA A 73 -2.99 -19.09 -6.36
CA ALA A 73 -2.68 -20.23 -7.23
C ALA A 73 -3.08 -21.58 -6.62
N ALA A 74 -2.94 -21.76 -5.31
CA ALA A 74 -3.34 -22.97 -4.60
C ALA A 74 -4.88 -23.12 -4.44
N HIS A 75 -5.64 -22.03 -4.58
CA HIS A 75 -7.09 -21.97 -4.36
C HIS A 75 -7.89 -21.62 -5.62
N GLY A 76 -7.38 -21.95 -6.80
CA GLY A 76 -8.11 -21.82 -8.08
C GLY A 76 -7.61 -20.71 -9.01
N GLY A 77 -6.62 -19.92 -8.59
CA GLY A 77 -5.93 -18.96 -9.46
C GLY A 77 -6.82 -17.83 -9.96
N GLU A 78 -7.70 -17.32 -9.12
CA GLU A 78 -8.70 -16.32 -9.51
C GLU A 78 -8.07 -15.01 -9.98
N MET A 79 -6.99 -14.57 -9.32
CA MET A 79 -6.25 -13.38 -9.76
C MET A 79 -5.64 -13.58 -11.14
N ALA A 80 -5.06 -14.75 -11.38
CA ALA A 80 -4.47 -15.10 -12.68
C ALA A 80 -5.55 -15.18 -13.77
N ARG A 81 -6.72 -15.75 -13.47
CA ARG A 81 -7.87 -15.84 -14.39
C ARG A 81 -8.39 -14.46 -14.75
N GLN A 82 -8.65 -13.60 -13.76
CA GLN A 82 -9.11 -12.22 -14.02
C GLN A 82 -8.08 -11.39 -14.78
N ALA A 83 -6.78 -11.57 -14.51
CA ALA A 83 -5.73 -10.95 -15.29
C ALA A 83 -5.72 -11.47 -16.74
N ALA A 84 -5.89 -12.77 -16.96
CA ALA A 84 -5.98 -13.36 -18.29
C ALA A 84 -7.20 -12.85 -19.08
N GLU A 85 -8.34 -12.64 -18.42
CA GLU A 85 -9.56 -12.06 -19.02
C GLU A 85 -9.37 -10.60 -19.49
N ARG A 86 -8.44 -9.84 -18.89
CA ARG A 86 -8.04 -8.52 -19.39
C ARG A 86 -7.24 -8.59 -20.69
N GLY A 87 -6.65 -9.74 -20.98
CA GLY A 87 -5.75 -9.96 -22.12
C GLY A 87 -4.33 -9.50 -21.84
N LEU A 88 -3.37 -10.18 -22.48
CA LEU A 88 -1.92 -9.95 -22.28
C LEU A 88 -1.50 -8.50 -22.51
N GLY A 89 -2.12 -7.80 -23.48
CA GLY A 89 -1.82 -6.41 -23.77
C GLY A 89 -2.17 -5.47 -22.61
N ALA A 90 -3.32 -5.65 -21.97
CA ALA A 90 -3.73 -4.84 -20.82
C ALA A 90 -2.86 -5.12 -19.60
N VAL A 91 -2.55 -6.39 -19.35
CA VAL A 91 -1.66 -6.79 -18.25
C VAL A 91 -0.26 -6.21 -18.45
N ALA A 92 0.32 -6.38 -19.64
CA ALA A 92 1.64 -5.84 -19.97
C ALA A 92 1.68 -4.32 -19.86
N LEU A 93 0.65 -3.62 -20.34
CA LEU A 93 0.54 -2.17 -20.21
C LEU A 93 0.46 -1.75 -18.74
N GLY A 94 -0.37 -2.42 -17.94
CA GLY A 94 -0.48 -2.16 -16.50
C GLY A 94 0.86 -2.32 -15.77
N LEU A 95 1.57 -3.41 -16.03
CA LEU A 95 2.90 -3.66 -15.47
C LEU A 95 3.94 -2.63 -15.92
N ALA A 96 3.92 -2.24 -17.20
CA ALA A 96 4.81 -1.21 -17.73
C ALA A 96 4.56 0.16 -17.06
N ILE A 97 3.29 0.54 -16.88
CA ILE A 97 2.92 1.77 -16.18
C ILE A 97 3.34 1.69 -14.70
N LEU A 98 3.11 0.57 -14.02
CA LEU A 98 3.56 0.37 -12.63
C LEU A 98 5.09 0.56 -12.49
N ALA A 99 5.87 -0.03 -13.39
CA ALA A 99 7.32 0.13 -13.40
C ALA A 99 7.75 1.58 -13.67
N ALA A 100 7.10 2.25 -14.62
CA ALA A 100 7.37 3.65 -14.94
C ALA A 100 7.03 4.58 -13.76
N LEU A 101 5.89 4.38 -13.10
CA LEU A 101 5.47 5.15 -11.92
C LEU A 101 6.39 4.89 -10.73
N ALA A 102 6.82 3.65 -10.49
CA ALA A 102 7.77 3.31 -9.44
C ALA A 102 9.14 3.97 -9.68
N CYS A 103 9.61 4.00 -10.93
CA CYS A 103 10.81 4.72 -11.31
C CYS A 103 10.65 6.23 -11.10
N ALA A 104 9.54 6.82 -11.55
CA ALA A 104 9.23 8.24 -11.34
C ALA A 104 9.17 8.59 -9.85
N ALA A 105 8.55 7.75 -9.01
CA ALA A 105 8.55 7.92 -7.55
C ALA A 105 9.98 7.92 -7.00
N ARG A 106 10.80 6.93 -7.36
CA ARG A 106 12.21 6.81 -6.92
C ARG A 106 13.08 8.01 -7.30
N LEU A 107 12.79 8.64 -8.44
CA LEU A 107 13.51 9.80 -8.97
C LEU A 107 12.96 11.13 -8.46
N SER A 108 11.72 11.14 -7.95
CA SER A 108 11.08 12.36 -7.44
C SER A 108 11.67 12.82 -6.11
N ALA A 109 11.53 14.11 -5.81
CA ALA A 109 11.86 14.64 -4.48
C ALA A 109 10.90 14.07 -3.43
N HIS A 110 11.41 13.76 -2.23
CA HIS A 110 10.58 13.16 -1.19
C HIS A 110 9.34 14.02 -0.86
N ARG A 111 8.17 13.38 -0.76
CA ARG A 111 6.84 14.01 -0.56
C ARG A 111 6.36 14.93 -1.68
N SER A 112 6.84 14.71 -2.90
CA SER A 112 6.36 15.40 -4.11
C SER A 112 5.39 14.54 -4.92
N PHE A 113 5.77 14.10 -6.11
CA PHE A 113 4.94 13.30 -7.03
C PHE A 113 4.40 12.04 -6.35
N SER A 114 5.26 11.24 -5.72
CA SER A 114 4.93 9.99 -5.04
C SER A 114 3.87 10.12 -3.93
N HIS A 115 3.70 11.31 -3.36
CA HIS A 115 2.75 11.60 -2.27
C HIS A 115 1.59 12.48 -2.74
N SER A 116 1.06 12.18 -3.93
CA SER A 116 0.00 12.97 -4.56
C SER A 116 -1.21 12.12 -4.94
N LEU A 117 -2.36 12.76 -5.13
CA LEU A 117 -3.56 12.09 -5.66
C LEU A 117 -3.34 11.58 -7.09
N ALA A 118 -2.48 12.24 -7.86
CA ALA A 118 -2.11 11.79 -9.21
C ALA A 118 -1.34 10.46 -9.16
N ALA A 119 -0.39 10.32 -8.23
CA ALA A 119 0.31 9.05 -8.03
C ALA A 119 -0.63 7.96 -7.50
N LEU A 120 -1.51 8.27 -6.53
CA LEU A 120 -2.55 7.35 -6.07
C LEU A 120 -3.39 6.82 -7.24
N ALA A 121 -3.97 7.72 -8.04
CA ALA A 121 -4.79 7.36 -9.19
C ALA A 121 -4.00 6.55 -10.23
N GLY A 122 -2.75 6.93 -10.50
CA GLY A 122 -1.86 6.24 -11.44
C GLY A 122 -1.56 4.81 -11.00
N PHE A 123 -1.11 4.62 -9.75
CA PHE A 123 -0.82 3.30 -9.22
C PHE A 123 -2.08 2.43 -9.12
N THR A 124 -3.19 2.96 -8.62
CA THR A 124 -4.47 2.23 -8.58
C THR A 124 -4.93 1.84 -9.99
N GLY A 125 -4.91 2.75 -10.96
CA GLY A 125 -5.29 2.47 -12.34
C GLY A 125 -4.39 1.44 -13.02
N ALA A 126 -3.08 1.53 -12.80
CA ALA A 126 -2.13 0.57 -13.36
C ALA A 126 -2.29 -0.82 -12.71
N THR A 127 -2.55 -0.90 -11.40
CA THR A 127 -2.92 -2.16 -10.75
C THR A 127 -4.26 -2.69 -11.27
N MET A 128 -5.26 -1.83 -11.52
CA MET A 128 -6.54 -2.26 -12.12
C MET A 128 -6.37 -2.88 -13.51
N LEU A 129 -5.36 -2.46 -14.28
CA LEU A 129 -5.03 -3.04 -15.58
C LEU A 129 -4.27 -4.37 -15.43
N ALA A 130 -3.30 -4.43 -14.52
CA ALA A 130 -2.41 -5.58 -14.35
C ALA A 130 -3.05 -6.72 -13.54
N CYS A 131 -3.72 -6.40 -12.45
CA CYS A 131 -4.28 -7.34 -11.49
C CYS A 131 -5.47 -6.68 -10.74
N PRO A 132 -6.68 -6.71 -11.33
CA PRO A 132 -7.86 -6.02 -10.79
C PRO A 132 -8.16 -6.32 -9.31
N PRO A 133 -8.06 -7.58 -8.81
CA PRO A 133 -8.36 -7.88 -7.40
C PRO A 133 -7.51 -7.13 -6.37
N LEU A 134 -6.27 -6.76 -6.71
CA LEU A 134 -5.36 -6.07 -5.77
C LEU A 134 -5.62 -4.56 -5.70
N ALA A 135 -6.20 -3.97 -6.73
CA ALA A 135 -6.23 -2.53 -6.90
C ALA A 135 -7.02 -1.78 -5.81
N PRO A 136 -8.19 -2.24 -5.32
CA PRO A 136 -8.87 -1.60 -4.19
C PRO A 136 -7.97 -1.55 -2.94
N SER A 137 -7.31 -2.65 -2.63
CA SER A 137 -6.43 -2.78 -1.47
C SER A 137 -5.16 -1.94 -1.61
N VAL A 138 -4.56 -1.89 -2.82
CA VAL A 138 -3.46 -0.97 -3.14
C VAL A 138 -3.90 0.49 -2.97
N SER A 139 -5.09 0.84 -3.43
CA SER A 139 -5.65 2.18 -3.27
C SER A 139 -5.83 2.55 -1.79
N LEU A 140 -6.39 1.65 -0.98
CA LEU A 140 -6.59 1.85 0.46
C LEU A 140 -5.26 1.99 1.20
N GLY A 141 -4.28 1.14 0.92
CA GLY A 141 -2.94 1.23 1.51
C GLY A 141 -2.27 2.56 1.18
N PHE A 142 -2.30 2.96 -0.09
CA PHE A 142 -1.70 4.22 -0.53
C PHE A 142 -2.45 5.44 0.04
N ALA A 143 -3.79 5.43 0.04
CA ALA A 143 -4.59 6.50 0.63
C ALA A 143 -4.32 6.65 2.13
N SER A 144 -4.23 5.53 2.87
CA SER A 144 -3.85 5.56 4.28
C SER A 144 -2.48 6.20 4.50
N HIS A 145 -1.51 5.94 3.61
CA HIS A 145 -0.20 6.58 3.66
C HIS A 145 -0.30 8.10 3.55
N LEU A 146 -1.03 8.60 2.55
CA LEU A 146 -1.25 10.03 2.35
C LEU A 146 -1.93 10.68 3.54
N VAL A 147 -2.97 10.04 4.10
CA VAL A 147 -3.69 10.54 5.28
C VAL A 147 -2.73 10.64 6.46
N LEU A 148 -1.98 9.58 6.76
CA LEU A 148 -1.04 9.56 7.87
C LEU A 148 0.05 10.61 7.74
N ASP A 149 0.55 10.85 6.53
CA ASP A 149 1.55 11.89 6.31
C ASP A 149 0.97 13.30 6.35
N ALA A 150 -0.28 13.51 5.92
CA ALA A 150 -0.97 14.79 6.05
C ALA A 150 -1.19 15.17 7.52
N LEU A 151 -1.33 14.20 8.44
CA LEU A 151 -1.40 14.43 9.88
C LEU A 151 -0.06 14.90 10.50
N THR A 152 1.07 14.69 9.81
CA THR A 152 2.39 15.08 10.33
C THR A 152 2.72 16.55 10.10
N HIS A 153 3.68 17.10 10.86
CA HIS A 153 4.17 18.48 10.69
C HIS A 153 4.90 18.75 9.36
N ARG A 154 5.38 17.72 8.67
CA ARG A 154 6.06 17.88 7.38
C ARG A 154 5.03 17.72 6.25
N GLY A 155 4.74 18.79 5.54
CA GLY A 155 3.72 18.76 4.49
C GLY A 155 4.08 17.89 3.28
N LEU A 156 3.04 17.41 2.61
CA LEU A 156 3.09 16.66 1.34
C LEU A 156 2.43 17.46 0.21
N ARG A 157 2.81 17.23 -1.05
CA ARG A 157 2.22 17.89 -2.22
C ARG A 157 1.04 17.10 -2.78
N LEU A 158 -0.10 17.16 -2.09
CA LEU A 158 -1.28 16.34 -2.40
C LEU A 158 -1.78 16.57 -3.84
N LEU A 159 -1.75 17.83 -4.28
CA LEU A 159 -2.16 18.28 -5.62
C LEU A 159 -0.96 18.51 -6.54
N TRP A 160 0.13 17.77 -6.38
CA TRP A 160 1.27 17.81 -7.31
C TRP A 160 0.74 17.75 -8.77
N PRO A 161 1.26 18.59 -9.70
CA PRO A 161 2.49 19.38 -9.64
C PRO A 161 2.38 20.75 -8.97
N LEU A 162 1.22 21.13 -8.42
CA LEU A 162 1.10 22.37 -7.67
C LEU A 162 2.06 22.34 -6.47
N ARG A 163 2.74 23.46 -6.22
CA ARG A 163 3.77 23.55 -5.15
C ARG A 163 3.19 23.69 -3.75
N ARG A 164 1.85 23.73 -3.62
CA ARG A 164 1.17 23.84 -2.32
C ARG A 164 1.34 22.56 -1.52
N THR A 165 1.73 22.70 -0.27
CA THR A 165 1.88 21.59 0.68
C THR A 165 0.67 21.54 1.61
N LEU A 166 0.23 20.33 1.94
CA LEU A 166 -0.79 20.06 2.95
C LEU A 166 -0.12 19.45 4.18
N SER A 167 -0.39 20.02 5.36
CA SER A 167 -0.01 19.49 6.67
C SER A 167 -1.04 19.95 7.69
N LEU A 168 -1.52 19.04 8.52
CA LEU A 168 -2.41 19.32 9.64
C LEU A 168 -1.62 19.52 10.95
N GLY A 169 -0.35 19.12 10.99
CA GLY A 169 0.55 19.37 12.13
C GLY A 169 0.09 18.76 13.44
N LEU A 170 -0.66 17.65 13.40
CA LEU A 170 -1.24 17.01 14.58
C LEU A 170 -0.29 16.00 15.23
N CYS A 171 0.67 15.47 14.46
CA CYS A 171 1.53 14.39 14.93
C CYS A 171 3.01 14.58 14.57
N LYS A 172 3.89 14.14 15.48
CA LYS A 172 5.33 14.01 15.24
C LYS A 172 5.65 12.63 14.68
N THR A 173 6.46 12.57 13.63
CA THR A 173 6.98 11.31 13.08
C THR A 173 7.78 10.55 14.16
N GLY A 174 7.45 9.28 14.38
CA GLY A 174 8.09 8.46 15.43
C GLY A 174 7.70 8.84 16.86
N GLY A 175 6.70 9.70 17.05
CA GLY A 175 6.17 10.07 18.37
C GLY A 175 5.12 9.09 18.89
N VAL A 176 4.42 9.48 19.96
CA VAL A 176 3.40 8.64 20.63
C VAL A 176 2.27 8.24 19.67
N ALA A 177 1.78 9.17 18.86
CA ALA A 177 0.73 8.87 17.88
C ALA A 177 1.15 7.79 16.85
N ASP A 178 2.42 7.78 16.43
CA ASP A 178 2.96 6.75 15.53
C ASP A 178 2.92 5.37 16.19
N ALA A 179 3.31 5.28 17.47
CA ALA A 179 3.27 4.04 18.24
C ALA A 179 1.84 3.55 18.49
N CYS A 180 0.92 4.45 18.86
CA CYS A 180 -0.48 4.10 19.06
C CYS A 180 -1.14 3.59 17.78
N LEU A 181 -0.90 4.26 16.64
CA LEU A 181 -1.41 3.82 15.34
C LEU A 181 -0.84 2.47 14.92
N LEU A 182 0.46 2.23 15.16
CA LEU A 182 1.07 0.93 14.90
C LEU A 182 0.39 -0.18 15.71
N VAL A 183 0.23 0.00 17.02
CA VAL A 183 -0.41 -0.99 17.89
C VAL A 183 -1.87 -1.21 17.47
N ALA A 184 -2.62 -0.14 17.23
CA ALA A 184 -4.02 -0.23 16.80
C ALA A 184 -4.14 -0.99 15.47
N ALA A 185 -3.25 -0.76 14.51
CA ALA A 185 -3.23 -1.47 13.23
C ALA A 185 -2.91 -2.96 13.39
N LEU A 186 -1.98 -3.32 14.28
CA LEU A 186 -1.66 -4.71 14.58
C LEU A 186 -2.84 -5.43 15.25
N VAL A 187 -3.52 -4.77 16.20
CA VAL A 187 -4.73 -5.31 16.84
C VAL A 187 -5.85 -5.48 15.82
N ALA A 188 -6.13 -4.48 14.98
CA ALA A 188 -7.14 -4.57 13.94
C ALA A 188 -6.83 -5.69 12.93
N THR A 189 -5.56 -5.87 12.56
CA THR A 189 -5.10 -6.97 11.73
C THR A 189 -5.36 -8.32 12.39
N ALA A 190 -5.00 -8.47 13.67
CA ALA A 190 -5.22 -9.70 14.42
C ALA A 190 -6.71 -10.05 14.54
N LEU A 191 -7.56 -9.06 14.82
CA LEU A 191 -9.02 -9.25 14.90
C LEU A 191 -9.63 -9.64 13.55
N ALA A 192 -9.21 -9.00 12.46
CA ALA A 192 -9.68 -9.34 11.11
C ALA A 192 -9.32 -10.78 10.72
N LEU A 193 -8.10 -11.22 11.06
CA LEU A 193 -7.66 -12.60 10.82
C LEU A 193 -8.35 -13.61 11.75
N ALA A 194 -8.55 -13.27 13.04
CA ALA A 194 -9.23 -14.15 13.99
C ALA A 194 -10.68 -14.42 13.57
N GLY A 195 -11.42 -13.38 13.18
CA GLY A 195 -12.80 -13.52 12.70
C GLY A 195 -12.90 -14.42 11.47
N ALA A 196 -11.97 -14.30 10.53
CA ALA A 196 -11.93 -15.13 9.34
C ALA A 196 -11.57 -16.61 9.61
N LEU A 197 -10.84 -16.87 10.69
CA LEU A 197 -10.47 -18.21 11.13
C LEU A 197 -11.51 -18.82 12.08
N GLY A 198 -12.57 -18.09 12.42
CA GLY A 198 -13.65 -18.56 13.31
C GLY A 198 -13.31 -18.59 14.79
N TRP A 199 -12.39 -17.73 15.24
CA TRP A 199 -11.97 -17.59 16.65
C TRP A 199 -12.76 -16.49 17.37
#